data_AF-A0A7Y3A9T3-F1
#
_entry.id   AF-A0A7Y3A9T3-F1
#
_cell.length_a   1.000
_cell.length_b   1.000
_cell.length_c   1.000
_cell.angle_alpha   90.00
_cell.angle_beta   90.00
_cell.angle_gamma   90.00
#
_symmetry.space_group_name_H-M   'P 1'
#
loop_
_entity.id
_entity.type
_entity.pdbx_description
1 polymer ?
#
loop_
_entity_poly.entity_id
_entity_poly.type
_entity_poly.pdbx_seq_one_letter_code
_entity_poly.pdbx_strand_id
1 'polypeptide(L)'
;MRTAGDYLIRAGVPLPDVEERLPHVDPGTVPVRAAGRAFRATWAKGIVAVAMPWAIYVHPETLARPADELARLIVHELVHIEQWRREGGVGHLRQYVGDYLQGRRSRKGHWDSYRDIGLEVEARRIADEIIDR
;
A
#
# COMPACT_ATOMS: atom_id res chain seq x y z
N MET A 1 -0.11 -10.72 16.84
CA MET A 1 -0.38 -10.22 15.47
C MET A 1 0.63 -9.13 15.21
N ARG A 2 1.37 -9.17 14.09
CA ARG A 2 2.38 -8.14 13.80
C ARG A 2 1.73 -6.92 13.16
N THR A 3 2.19 -5.74 13.54
CA THR A 3 1.75 -4.44 13.02
C THR A 3 2.67 -4.00 11.90
N ALA A 4 2.27 -2.99 11.12
CA ALA A 4 3.13 -2.38 10.11
C ALA A 4 4.42 -1.86 10.77
N GLY A 5 4.30 -1.21 11.93
CA GLY A 5 5.43 -0.74 12.73
C GLY A 5 6.43 -1.85 13.08
N ASP A 6 5.97 -3.05 13.48
CA ASP A 6 6.86 -4.18 13.78
C ASP A 6 7.73 -4.59 12.58
N TYR A 7 7.17 -4.55 11.36
CA TYR A 7 7.91 -4.89 10.15
C TYR A 7 8.89 -3.80 9.76
N LEU A 8 8.51 -2.52 9.93
CA LEU A 8 9.37 -1.38 9.64
C LEU A 8 10.57 -1.33 10.59
N ILE A 9 10.35 -1.50 11.89
CA ILE A 9 11.43 -1.60 12.89
C ILE A 9 12.39 -2.75 12.54
N ARG A 10 11.84 -3.92 12.17
CA ARG A 10 12.66 -5.08 11.80
C ARG A 10 13.53 -4.82 10.56
N ALA A 11 13.06 -3.99 9.64
CA ALA A 11 13.81 -3.58 8.45
C ALA A 11 14.77 -2.42 8.70
N GLY A 12 14.82 -1.88 9.92
CA GLY A 12 15.67 -0.72 10.27
C GLY A 12 15.06 0.62 9.85
N VAL A 13 13.79 0.68 9.47
CA VAL A 13 13.11 1.91 9.08
C VAL A 13 12.67 2.67 10.34
N PRO A 14 13.12 3.93 10.51
CA PRO A 14 12.73 4.74 11.67
C PRO A 14 11.23 5.11 11.58
N LEU A 15 10.45 4.72 12.60
CA LEU A 15 9.03 5.06 12.67
C LEU A 15 8.76 6.58 12.67
N PRO A 16 9.56 7.44 13.32
CA PRO A 16 9.34 8.88 13.27
C PRO A 16 9.31 9.45 11.85
N ASP A 17 10.14 8.94 10.94
CA ASP A 17 10.18 9.39 9.54
C ASP A 17 8.90 8.99 8.80
N VAL A 18 8.35 7.82 9.14
CA VAL A 18 7.08 7.33 8.58
C VAL A 18 5.92 8.18 9.10
N GLU A 19 5.88 8.45 10.41
CA GLU A 19 4.85 9.24 11.08
C GLU A 19 4.86 10.72 10.63
N GLU A 20 6.04 11.30 10.41
CA GLU A 20 6.19 12.65 9.85
C GLU A 20 5.55 12.74 8.46
N ARG A 21 5.71 11.70 7.64
CA ARG A 21 5.24 11.68 6.25
C ARG A 21 3.79 11.20 6.12
N LEU A 22 3.28 10.42 7.08
CA LEU A 22 1.94 9.83 7.10
C LEU A 22 1.18 10.23 8.38
N PRO A 23 0.88 11.52 8.59
CA PRO A 23 0.42 12.04 9.87
C PRO A 23 -0.98 11.55 10.31
N HIS A 24 -1.78 10.98 9.40
CA HIS A 24 -3.09 10.43 9.75
C HIS A 24 -3.04 8.91 10.01
N VAL A 25 -1.89 8.26 9.94
CA VAL A 25 -1.72 6.82 10.17
C VAL A 25 -0.66 6.55 11.23
N ASP A 26 -1.04 5.79 12.25
CA ASP A 26 -0.10 5.23 13.22
C ASP A 26 0.31 3.81 12.76
N PRO A 27 1.55 3.58 12.29
CA PRO A 27 2.01 2.28 11.83
C PRO A 27 1.95 1.19 12.90
N GLY A 28 2.07 1.56 14.17
CA GLY A 28 1.98 0.66 15.32
C GLY A 28 0.57 0.12 15.56
N THR A 29 -0.45 0.72 14.96
CA THR A 29 -1.85 0.28 15.11
C THR A 29 -2.38 -0.51 13.93
N VAL A 30 -1.69 -0.49 12.78
CA VAL A 30 -2.16 -1.14 11.55
C VAL A 30 -1.68 -2.60 11.52
N PRO A 31 -2.56 -3.60 11.66
CA PRO A 31 -2.15 -4.99 11.57
C PRO A 31 -1.82 -5.40 10.14
N VAL A 32 -0.77 -6.19 9.98
CA VAL A 32 -0.39 -6.83 8.72
C VAL A 32 -0.75 -8.32 8.79
N ARG A 33 -1.55 -8.79 7.84
CA ARG A 33 -2.13 -10.14 7.84
C ARG A 33 -1.86 -10.87 6.54
N ALA A 34 -1.61 -12.17 6.63
CA ALA A 34 -1.59 -13.04 5.46
C ALA A 34 -3.00 -13.13 4.85
N ALA A 35 -3.13 -12.87 3.55
CA ALA A 35 -4.40 -12.94 2.86
C ALA A 35 -4.85 -14.40 2.63
N GLY A 36 -6.04 -14.74 3.15
CA GLY A 36 -6.66 -16.05 2.96
C GLY A 36 -6.93 -16.37 1.48
N ARG A 37 -7.02 -17.66 1.14
CA ARG A 37 -7.21 -18.12 -0.26
C ARG A 37 -8.47 -17.52 -0.90
N ALA A 38 -9.60 -17.53 -0.20
CA ALA A 38 -10.86 -17.00 -0.70
C ALA A 38 -10.79 -15.48 -0.96
N PHE A 39 -10.11 -14.73 -0.09
CA PHE A 39 -9.93 -13.29 -0.28
C PHE A 39 -9.02 -12.98 -1.47
N ARG A 40 -7.91 -13.72 -1.62
CA ARG A 40 -7.01 -13.57 -2.78
C ARG A 40 -7.66 -13.92 -4.12
N ALA A 41 -8.69 -14.76 -4.12
CA ALA A 41 -9.39 -15.13 -5.36
C ALA A 41 -10.12 -13.94 -6.01
N THR A 42 -10.37 -12.85 -5.28
CA THR A 42 -10.98 -11.63 -5.83
C THR A 42 -9.94 -10.64 -6.36
N TRP A 43 -8.65 -10.89 -6.14
CA TRP A 43 -7.59 -9.98 -6.53
C TRP A 43 -7.24 -10.15 -8.00
N ALA A 44 -6.96 -9.03 -8.68
CA ALA A 44 -6.40 -9.08 -10.02
C ALA A 44 -5.03 -9.79 -10.01
N LYS A 45 -4.71 -10.49 -11.10
CA LYS A 45 -3.43 -11.20 -11.24
C LYS A 45 -2.27 -10.22 -11.00
N GLY A 46 -1.38 -10.56 -10.08
CA GLY A 46 -0.17 -9.79 -9.74
C GLY A 46 -0.31 -8.81 -8.58
N ILE A 47 -1.50 -8.66 -7.99
CA ILE A 47 -1.66 -7.96 -6.71
C ILE A 47 -1.02 -8.80 -5.60
N VAL A 48 -0.11 -8.19 -4.84
CA VAL A 48 0.64 -8.86 -3.75
C VAL A 48 0.24 -8.35 -2.37
N ALA A 49 -0.38 -7.19 -2.27
CA ALA A 49 -0.98 -6.68 -1.05
C ALA A 49 -2.19 -5.78 -1.34
N VAL A 50 -3.02 -5.58 -0.33
CA VAL A 50 -4.19 -4.71 -0.35
C VAL A 50 -4.31 -4.00 1.00
N ALA A 51 -4.29 -2.66 0.97
CA ALA A 51 -4.64 -1.81 2.09
C ALA A 51 -6.16 -1.74 2.31
N MET A 52 -6.58 -1.99 3.54
CA MET A 52 -7.92 -1.70 4.04
C MET A 52 -7.80 -0.65 5.17
N PRO A 53 -8.85 0.11 5.48
CA PRO A 53 -8.79 1.17 6.51
C PRO A 53 -8.34 0.70 7.90
N TRP A 54 -8.45 -0.61 8.16
CA TRP A 54 -8.14 -1.26 9.44
C TRP A 54 -7.00 -2.27 9.39
N ALA A 55 -6.45 -2.61 8.21
CA ALA A 55 -5.43 -3.66 8.09
C ALA A 55 -4.77 -3.67 6.70
N ILE A 56 -3.53 -4.15 6.63
CA ILE A 56 -2.85 -4.49 5.38
C ILE A 56 -2.90 -6.01 5.20
N TYR A 57 -3.39 -6.46 4.06
CA TYR A 57 -3.42 -7.88 3.71
C TYR A 57 -2.35 -8.17 2.67
N VAL A 58 -1.44 -9.09 2.96
CA VAL A 58 -0.28 -9.41 2.13
C VAL A 58 -0.35 -10.86 1.67
N HIS A 59 0.09 -11.13 0.45
CA HIS A 59 0.23 -12.48 -0.06
C HIS A 59 1.20 -13.28 0.84
N PRO A 60 0.88 -14.53 1.23
CA PRO A 60 1.72 -15.29 2.16
C PRO A 60 3.19 -15.43 1.72
N GLU A 61 3.43 -15.61 0.42
CA GLU A 61 4.79 -15.69 -0.14
C GLU A 61 5.55 -14.35 -0.07
N THR A 62 4.82 -13.23 -0.11
CA THR A 62 5.40 -11.89 -0.01
C THR A 62 5.83 -11.57 1.42
N LEU A 63 5.18 -12.15 2.44
CA LEU A 63 5.64 -12.05 3.83
C LEU A 63 6.99 -12.75 4.08
N ALA A 64 7.40 -13.66 3.19
CA ALA A 64 8.68 -14.35 3.25
C ALA A 64 9.81 -13.64 2.49
N ARG A 65 9.52 -12.49 1.86
CA ARG A 65 10.52 -11.69 1.14
C ARG A 65 11.53 -11.02 2.08
N PRO A 66 12.66 -10.53 1.55
CA PRO A 66 13.60 -9.70 2.28
C PRO A 66 12.91 -8.55 3.05
N ALA A 67 13.48 -8.18 4.20
CA ALA A 67 12.86 -7.23 5.11
C ALA A 67 12.71 -5.83 4.49
N ASP A 68 13.67 -5.42 3.67
CA ASP A 68 13.68 -4.18 2.90
C ASP A 68 12.57 -4.15 1.84
N GLU A 69 12.42 -5.20 1.04
CA GLU A 69 11.34 -5.30 0.05
C GLU A 69 9.96 -5.27 0.72
N LEU A 70 9.83 -5.99 1.85
CA LEU A 70 8.58 -6.02 2.60
C LEU A 70 8.28 -4.69 3.28
N ALA A 71 9.29 -3.99 3.78
CA ALA A 71 9.13 -2.66 4.36
C ALA A 71 8.69 -1.65 3.32
N ARG A 72 9.32 -1.62 2.13
CA ARG A 72 8.90 -0.75 1.02
C ARG A 72 7.44 -1.01 0.63
N LEU A 73 7.03 -2.28 0.56
CA LEU A 73 5.62 -2.63 0.31
C LEU A 73 4.70 -2.14 1.43
N ILE A 74 5.08 -2.32 2.70
CA ILE A 74 4.25 -1.90 3.84
C ILE A 74 4.10 -0.38 3.87
N VAL A 75 5.17 0.39 3.62
CA VAL A 75 5.06 1.86 3.52
C VAL A 75 4.12 2.25 2.38
N HIS A 76 4.23 1.61 1.22
CA HIS A 76 3.33 1.83 0.09
C HIS A 76 1.85 1.63 0.49
N GLU A 77 1.53 0.53 1.16
CA GLU A 77 0.16 0.26 1.62
C GLU A 77 -0.30 1.22 2.74
N LEU A 78 0.60 1.68 3.62
CA LEU A 78 0.27 2.71 4.61
C LEU A 78 -0.08 4.05 3.95
N VAL A 79 0.56 4.40 2.83
CA VAL A 79 0.20 5.60 2.05
C VAL A 79 -1.24 5.51 1.55
N HIS A 80 -1.73 4.34 1.14
CA HIS A 80 -3.14 4.19 0.77
C HIS A 80 -4.10 4.41 1.95
N ILE A 81 -3.73 3.96 3.15
CA ILE A 81 -4.52 4.22 4.36
C ILE A 81 -4.50 5.71 4.71
N GLU A 82 -3.34 6.36 4.55
CA GLU A 82 -3.18 7.82 4.72
C GLU A 82 -4.06 8.58 3.73
N GLN A 83 -4.00 8.25 2.44
CA GLN A 83 -4.84 8.84 1.40
C GLN A 83 -6.33 8.65 1.71
N TRP A 84 -6.73 7.46 2.14
CA TRP A 84 -8.12 7.19 2.55
C TRP A 84 -8.53 8.08 3.73
N ARG A 85 -7.70 8.20 4.76
CA ARG A 85 -8.01 9.01 5.95
C ARG A 85 -8.01 10.51 5.64
N ARG A 86 -7.13 10.96 4.75
CA ARG A 86 -7.00 12.35 4.28
C ARG A 86 -8.19 12.79 3.41
N GLU A 87 -8.62 11.96 2.47
CA GLU A 87 -9.60 12.33 1.43
C GLU A 87 -11.01 11.77 1.69
N GLY A 88 -11.14 10.83 2.63
CA GLY A 88 -12.33 10.03 2.85
C GLY A 88 -12.48 8.90 1.81
N GLY A 89 -13.08 7.78 2.23
CA GLY A 89 -13.15 6.56 1.40
C GLY A 89 -13.86 6.72 0.06
N VAL A 90 -14.76 7.69 -0.07
CA VAL A 90 -15.46 7.99 -1.33
C VAL A 90 -14.57 8.78 -2.31
N GLY A 91 -13.69 9.66 -1.81
CA GLY A 91 -12.72 10.40 -2.64
C GLY A 91 -11.68 9.46 -3.23
N HIS A 92 -11.11 8.62 -2.36
CA HIS A 92 -10.11 7.61 -2.73
C HIS A 92 -10.64 6.63 -3.79
N LEU A 93 -11.85 6.09 -3.57
CA LEU A 93 -12.45 5.15 -4.54
C LEU A 93 -12.78 5.82 -5.88
N ARG A 94 -13.23 7.09 -5.87
CA ARG A 94 -13.52 7.85 -7.11
C ARG A 94 -12.27 8.13 -7.91
N GLN A 95 -11.16 8.49 -7.28
CA GLN A 95 -9.90 8.75 -7.96
C GLN A 95 -9.29 7.45 -8.50
N TYR A 96 -9.28 6.39 -7.69
CA TYR A 96 -8.80 5.08 -8.10
C TYR A 96 -9.58 4.52 -9.29
N VAL A 97 -10.92 4.57 -9.25
CA VAL A 97 -11.78 4.10 -10.34
C VAL A 97 -11.70 5.04 -11.55
N GLY A 98 -11.60 6.35 -11.34
CA GLY A 98 -11.47 7.37 -12.39
C GLY A 98 -10.22 7.17 -13.24
N ASP A 99 -9.05 7.09 -12.59
CA ASP A 99 -7.76 6.91 -13.25
C ASP A 99 -7.67 5.54 -13.95
N TYR A 100 -8.19 4.48 -13.31
CA TYR A 100 -8.28 3.16 -13.90
C TYR A 100 -9.14 3.14 -15.18
N LEU A 101 -10.31 3.79 -15.17
CA LEU A 101 -11.19 3.87 -16.34
C LEU A 101 -10.60 4.76 -17.45
N GLN A 102 -9.84 5.80 -17.11
CA GLN A 102 -9.19 6.68 -18.07
C GLN A 102 -8.01 5.99 -18.79
N GLY A 103 -7.21 5.20 -18.07
CA GLY A 103 -6.17 4.36 -18.67
C GLY A 103 -6.73 3.29 -19.61
N ARG A 104 -7.85 2.65 -19.22
CA ARG A 104 -8.56 1.67 -20.06
C ARG A 104 -9.13 2.27 -21.34
N ARG A 105 -9.66 3.51 -21.30
CA ARG A 105 -10.13 4.24 -22.49
C ARG A 105 -9.00 4.61 -23.45
N SER A 106 -7.76 4.68 -22.98
CA SER A 106 -6.58 5.03 -23.77
C SER A 106 -5.88 3.80 -24.40
N ARG A 107 -6.50 2.61 -24.40
CA ARG A 107 -5.94 1.32 -24.86
C ARG A 107 -4.62 0.91 -24.19
N LYS A 108 -4.26 1.52 -23.07
CA LYS A 108 -3.12 1.07 -22.25
C LYS A 108 -3.41 -0.30 -21.66
N GLY A 109 -2.38 -1.13 -21.49
CA GLY A 109 -2.50 -2.39 -20.77
C GLY A 109 -3.04 -2.16 -19.36
N HIS A 110 -3.63 -3.21 -18.75
CA HIS A 110 -4.15 -3.15 -17.39
C HIS A 110 -3.10 -2.60 -16.40
N TRP A 111 -1.85 -3.03 -16.56
CA TRP A 111 -0.72 -2.62 -15.71
C TRP A 111 -0.25 -1.19 -15.93
N ASP A 112 -0.22 -0.72 -17.17
CA ASP A 112 0.22 0.66 -17.45
C ASP A 112 -0.84 1.66 -16.99
N SER A 113 -2.12 1.30 -17.14
CA SER A 113 -3.23 2.09 -16.59
C SER A 113 -3.18 2.16 -15.06
N TYR A 114 -2.78 1.06 -14.41
CA TYR A 114 -2.67 0.96 -12.96
C TYR A 114 -1.50 1.80 -12.42
N ARG A 115 -0.33 1.70 -13.05
CA ARG A 115 0.86 2.43 -12.61
C ARG A 115 0.71 3.94 -12.76
N ASP A 116 -0.06 4.41 -13.73
CA ASP A 116 -0.26 5.84 -13.96
C ASP A 116 -1.29 6.47 -13.00
N ILE A 117 -1.97 5.69 -12.16
CA ILE A 117 -2.90 6.20 -11.15
C ILE A 117 -2.14 7.14 -10.20
N GLY A 118 -2.65 8.35 -9.97
CA GLY A 118 -1.94 9.36 -9.17
C GLY A 118 -1.65 8.87 -7.74
N LEU A 119 -2.59 8.13 -7.16
CA LEU A 119 -2.47 7.52 -5.82
C LEU A 119 -1.32 6.49 -5.75
N GLU A 120 -1.14 5.70 -6.81
CA GLU A 120 -0.08 4.69 -6.93
C GLU A 120 1.30 5.32 -7.15
N VAL A 121 1.36 6.43 -7.88
CA VAL A 121 2.57 7.22 -8.06
C VAL A 121 2.99 7.89 -6.74
N GLU A 122 2.05 8.50 -6.02
CA GLU A 122 2.31 9.09 -4.70
C GLU A 122 2.81 8.03 -3.72
N ALA A 123 2.15 6.86 -3.67
CA ALA A 123 2.52 5.78 -2.77
C ALA A 123 3.92 5.22 -3.05
N ARG A 124 4.31 5.01 -4.31
CA ARG A 124 5.69 4.61 -4.65
C ARG A 124 6.71 5.66 -4.26
N ARG A 125 6.47 6.92 -4.64
CA ARG A 125 7.39 8.01 -4.34
C ARG A 125 7.64 8.15 -2.83
N ILE A 126 6.58 8.16 -2.02
CA ILE A 126 6.73 8.28 -0.56
C ILE A 126 7.43 7.06 0.04
N ALA A 127 7.14 5.85 -0.45
CA ALA A 127 7.83 4.64 -0.01
C ALA A 127 9.33 4.71 -0.30
N ASP A 128 9.72 5.12 -1.51
CA ASP A 128 11.13 5.25 -1.88
C ASP A 128 11.83 6.33 -1.04
N GLU A 129 11.18 7.49 -0.82
CA GLU A 129 11.73 8.58 0.01
C GLU A 129 11.95 8.20 1.49
N ILE A 130 11.15 7.28 2.04
CA ILE A 130 11.30 6.80 3.42
C ILE A 130 12.35 5.69 3.51
N ILE A 131 12.41 4.80 2.52
CA ILE A 131 13.30 3.62 2.53
C ILE A 131 14.73 3.96 2.11
N ASP A 132 14.90 4.86 1.14
CA ASP A 132 16.21 5.19 0.56
C ASP A 132 16.91 6.35 1.29
N ARG A 133 16.36 6.78 2.44
CA ARG A 133 16.91 7.81 3.34
C ARG A 133 17.95 7.22 4.29
#